data_AF-A0A9P5M8N8-F1
#
_entry.id   AF-A0A9P5M8N8-F1
#
_cell.length_a   1.000
_cell.length_b   1.000
_cell.length_c   1.000
_cell.angle_alpha   90.00
_cell.angle_beta   90.00
_cell.angle_gamma   90.00
#
_symmetry.space_group_name_H-M   'P 1'
#
loop_
_entity.id
_entity.type
_entity.pdbx_description
1 polymer ?
#
loop_
_entity_poly.entity_id
_entity_poly.type
_entity_poly.pdbx_seq_one_letter_code
_entity_poly.pdbx_strand_id
1 'polypeptide(L)'
;MLGAVFNLPEILENKLNKYKIPVDVSSRHGLTPLLVAIRHGSPDSVKYFLDLEADPARISVAHKHRIESGNMGKPIADEDMVENVLLNHEKSREHFLRQLERHLRTDAHPDPSRALDILYRASNEVPISAKVFEYRIKTRGLGELAKVLVLMDEDTFDEDMVAEVIRHDSCETVKRLYEFKHINWITEQMVMNALRSFDSNTVAYLVKQFGHHILTRQRVIDAKPRSHQFRKVILDVKGIQFINQEVFDSLFDNCVDPEVLTFVLDSCGTDMIRSSHIEILVDRRWNFLDELEPIFCMIRSLDVLITEKAVFTALEKENIDVATFLLENAKDPPSLLTKRVKDIANTYGGDVWMLILEISVNNMCD
;
A
#
# COMPACT_ATOMS: atom_id res chain seq x y z
N MET A 1 -2.37 0.83 -47.77
CA MET A 1 -3.52 1.65 -47.33
C MET A 1 -4.78 1.36 -48.14
N LEU A 2 -4.92 1.77 -49.41
CA LEU A 2 -6.17 1.53 -50.15
C LEU A 2 -6.60 0.05 -50.22
N GLY A 3 -5.67 -0.88 -50.47
CA GLY A 3 -5.99 -2.32 -50.44
C GLY A 3 -6.49 -2.82 -49.07
N ALA A 4 -6.05 -2.19 -47.98
CA ALA A 4 -6.47 -2.50 -46.61
C ALA A 4 -7.88 -1.95 -46.33
N VAL A 5 -8.24 -0.80 -46.89
CA VAL A 5 -9.57 -0.17 -46.74
C VAL A 5 -10.66 -0.98 -47.45
N PHE A 6 -10.36 -1.52 -48.63
CA PHE A 6 -11.36 -2.19 -49.48
C PHE A 6 -11.39 -3.72 -49.31
N ASN A 7 -10.68 -4.26 -48.33
CA ASN A 7 -10.56 -5.69 -48.09
C ASN A 7 -10.04 -6.49 -49.32
N LEU A 8 -8.95 -6.00 -49.94
CA LEU A 8 -8.39 -6.56 -51.18
C LEU A 8 -6.97 -7.12 -50.94
N PRO A 9 -6.83 -8.32 -50.36
CA PRO A 9 -5.52 -8.91 -50.01
C PRO A 9 -4.61 -9.14 -51.22
N GLU A 10 -5.16 -9.40 -52.40
CA GLU A 10 -4.38 -9.62 -53.63
C GLU A 10 -3.65 -8.34 -54.08
N ILE A 11 -4.25 -7.17 -53.85
CA ILE A 11 -3.63 -5.88 -54.13
C ILE A 11 -2.54 -5.57 -53.10
N LEU A 12 -2.75 -5.99 -51.85
CA LEU A 12 -1.77 -5.86 -50.78
C LEU A 12 -0.54 -6.73 -51.08
N GLU A 13 -0.76 -8.00 -51.41
CA GLU A 13 0.29 -8.96 -51.73
C GLU A 13 1.14 -8.51 -52.91
N ASN A 14 0.50 -8.12 -54.02
CA ASN A 14 1.21 -7.64 -55.19
C ASN A 14 2.05 -6.39 -54.90
N LYS A 15 1.59 -5.50 -54.02
CA LYS A 15 2.34 -4.27 -53.69
C LYS A 15 3.43 -4.51 -52.66
N LEU A 16 3.18 -5.27 -51.60
CA LEU A 16 4.18 -5.54 -50.57
C LEU A 16 5.34 -6.36 -51.13
N ASN A 17 5.03 -7.40 -51.92
CA ASN A 17 6.06 -8.26 -52.53
C ASN A 17 6.85 -7.52 -53.63
N LYS A 18 6.18 -6.75 -54.48
CA LYS A 18 6.84 -6.03 -55.59
C LYS A 18 7.77 -4.92 -55.10
N TYR A 19 7.39 -4.22 -54.03
CA TYR A 19 8.12 -3.05 -53.54
C TYR A 19 8.90 -3.31 -52.24
N LYS A 20 8.87 -4.54 -51.71
CA LYS A 20 9.51 -4.94 -50.44
C LYS A 20 9.23 -3.96 -49.29
N ILE A 21 7.99 -3.47 -49.22
CA ILE A 21 7.57 -2.50 -48.21
C ILE A 21 7.39 -3.26 -46.89
N PRO A 22 8.00 -2.81 -45.77
CA PRO A 22 7.75 -3.41 -44.46
C PRO A 22 6.27 -3.34 -44.08
N VAL A 23 5.76 -4.38 -43.45
CA VAL A 23 4.32 -4.53 -43.15
C VAL A 23 3.81 -3.47 -42.15
N ASP A 24 4.69 -2.98 -41.26
CA ASP A 24 4.36 -2.01 -40.21
C ASP A 24 4.60 -0.53 -40.58
N VAL A 25 4.86 -0.22 -41.87
CA VAL A 25 5.15 1.16 -42.26
C VAL A 25 3.94 2.07 -41.97
N SER A 26 4.13 2.98 -41.02
CA SER A 26 3.11 3.93 -40.62
C SER A 26 2.91 5.01 -41.68
N SER A 27 1.66 5.43 -41.87
CA SER A 27 1.31 6.61 -42.66
C SER A 27 1.82 7.91 -42.02
N ARG A 28 1.67 9.05 -42.73
CA ARG A 28 1.95 10.38 -42.18
C ARG A 28 1.12 10.72 -40.93
N HIS A 29 0.01 10.02 -40.71
CA HIS A 29 -0.84 10.13 -39.52
C HIS A 29 -0.52 9.06 -38.46
N GLY A 30 0.57 8.32 -38.65
CA GLY A 30 1.04 7.27 -37.75
C GLY A 30 0.24 5.97 -37.80
N LEU A 31 -0.80 5.85 -38.62
CA LEU A 31 -1.57 4.60 -38.74
C LEU A 31 -0.81 3.57 -39.57
N THR A 32 -0.68 2.34 -39.08
CA THR A 32 -0.13 1.19 -39.80
C THR A 32 -1.18 0.61 -40.78
N PRO A 33 -0.76 -0.17 -41.79
CA PRO A 33 -1.69 -0.82 -42.72
C PRO A 33 -2.68 -1.75 -42.03
N LEU A 34 -2.23 -2.44 -40.97
CA LEU A 34 -3.07 -3.26 -40.11
C LEU A 34 -4.17 -2.43 -39.42
N LEU A 35 -3.82 -1.30 -38.79
CA LEU A 35 -4.81 -0.42 -38.14
C LEU A 35 -5.84 0.15 -39.13
N VAL A 36 -5.40 0.42 -40.37
CA VAL A 36 -6.32 0.85 -41.43
C VAL A 36 -7.27 -0.28 -41.83
N ALA A 37 -6.78 -1.51 -41.97
CA ALA A 37 -7.65 -2.65 -42.26
C ALA A 37 -8.69 -2.87 -41.15
N ILE A 38 -8.28 -2.74 -39.89
CA ILE A 38 -9.17 -2.93 -38.74
C ILE A 38 -10.24 -1.84 -38.67
N ARG A 39 -9.85 -0.56 -38.79
CA ARG A 39 -10.78 0.58 -38.74
C ARG A 39 -11.88 0.52 -39.82
N HIS A 40 -11.58 -0.11 -40.94
CA HIS A 40 -12.52 -0.25 -42.05
C HIS A 40 -13.26 -1.59 -42.06
N GLY A 41 -13.05 -2.46 -41.06
CA GLY A 41 -13.73 -3.74 -40.95
C GLY A 41 -13.40 -4.68 -42.11
N SER A 42 -12.13 -4.73 -42.53
CA SER A 42 -11.65 -5.50 -43.68
C SER A 42 -11.01 -6.83 -43.26
N PRO A 43 -11.78 -7.90 -42.98
CA PRO A 43 -11.29 -9.10 -42.29
C PRO A 43 -10.18 -9.83 -43.04
N ASP A 44 -10.26 -9.96 -44.37
CA ASP A 44 -9.26 -10.68 -45.17
C ASP A 44 -7.94 -9.92 -45.22
N SER A 45 -8.01 -8.59 -45.29
CA SER A 45 -6.81 -7.73 -45.18
C SER A 45 -6.20 -7.78 -43.79
N VAL A 46 -7.01 -7.81 -42.71
CA VAL A 46 -6.48 -7.95 -41.36
C VAL A 46 -5.78 -9.29 -41.18
N LYS A 47 -6.44 -10.39 -41.58
CA LYS A 47 -5.85 -11.73 -41.55
C LYS A 47 -4.54 -11.77 -42.33
N TYR A 48 -4.54 -11.24 -43.54
CA TYR A 48 -3.35 -11.16 -44.39
C TYR A 48 -2.18 -10.42 -43.72
N PHE A 49 -2.43 -9.28 -43.05
CA PHE A 49 -1.38 -8.56 -42.33
C PHE A 49 -0.88 -9.28 -41.08
N LEU A 50 -1.78 -9.92 -40.32
CA LEU A 50 -1.37 -10.69 -39.14
C LEU A 50 -0.60 -11.97 -39.54
N ASP A 51 -0.92 -12.58 -40.67
CA ASP A 51 -0.18 -13.71 -41.24
C ASP A 51 1.24 -13.34 -41.67
N LEU A 52 1.47 -12.07 -42.00
CA LEU A 52 2.78 -11.48 -42.27
C LEU A 52 3.50 -10.95 -41.03
N GLU A 53 3.04 -11.32 -39.83
CA GLU A 53 3.62 -10.91 -38.54
C GLU A 53 3.62 -9.39 -38.30
N ALA A 54 2.62 -8.68 -38.86
CA ALA A 54 2.44 -7.26 -38.54
C ALA A 54 2.25 -7.06 -37.02
N ASP A 55 2.94 -6.08 -36.44
CA ASP A 55 2.90 -5.82 -35.00
C ASP A 55 1.64 -5.01 -34.64
N PRO A 56 0.65 -5.62 -33.94
CA PRO A 56 -0.55 -4.91 -33.55
C PRO A 56 -0.31 -3.88 -32.44
N ALA A 57 0.81 -3.97 -31.71
CA ALA A 57 1.15 -3.05 -30.63
C ALA A 57 1.80 -1.75 -31.13
N ARG A 58 2.12 -1.63 -32.43
CA ARG A 58 2.55 -0.37 -33.06
C ARG A 58 1.35 0.54 -33.32
N ILE A 59 0.68 0.91 -32.23
CA ILE A 59 -0.32 1.98 -32.22
C ILE A 59 0.35 3.34 -32.43
N SER A 60 -0.34 4.20 -33.18
CA SER A 60 0.23 5.48 -33.60
C SER A 60 0.52 6.39 -32.39
N VAL A 61 1.64 7.12 -32.45
CA VAL A 61 1.98 8.19 -31.48
C VAL A 61 0.84 9.22 -31.35
N ALA A 62 0.05 9.41 -32.41
CA ALA A 62 -1.13 10.27 -32.41
C ALA A 62 -2.34 9.70 -31.64
N HIS A 63 -2.47 8.37 -31.50
CA HIS A 63 -3.47 7.75 -30.63
C HIS A 63 -3.10 7.89 -29.15
N LYS A 64 -1.80 7.87 -28.83
CA LYS A 64 -1.30 8.03 -27.45
C LYS A 64 -1.71 9.37 -26.83
N HIS A 65 -1.62 10.46 -27.59
CA HIS A 65 -2.01 11.80 -27.11
C HIS A 65 -3.53 12.03 -27.01
N ARG A 66 -4.36 11.23 -27.71
CA ARG A 66 -5.83 11.32 -27.62
C ARG A 66 -6.40 10.62 -26.38
N ILE A 67 -5.64 9.74 -25.74
CA ILE A 67 -6.02 9.08 -24.48
C ILE A 67 -5.73 9.99 -23.29
N GLU A 68 -4.69 10.85 -23.38
CA GLU A 68 -4.32 11.80 -22.32
C GLU A 68 -5.18 13.07 -22.30
N SER A 69 -5.82 13.44 -23.42
CA SER A 69 -6.69 14.62 -23.52
C SER A 69 -8.16 14.21 -23.40
N GLY A 70 -8.64 14.13 -22.15
CA GLY A 70 -10.06 13.91 -21.85
C GLY A 70 -10.97 14.90 -22.59
N ASN A 71 -12.13 14.41 -23.05
CA ASN A 71 -13.14 15.07 -23.88
C ASN A 71 -12.91 15.09 -25.40
N MET A 72 -13.22 13.97 -26.05
CA MET A 72 -14.14 13.87 -27.20
C MET A 72 -14.45 12.36 -27.36
N GLY A 73 -15.71 12.00 -27.60
CA GLY A 73 -16.23 10.62 -27.50
C GLY A 73 -15.24 9.51 -27.91
N LYS A 74 -14.96 8.59 -26.96
CA LYS A 74 -14.15 7.39 -27.19
C LYS A 74 -14.65 6.69 -28.46
N PRO A 75 -13.81 6.43 -29.48
CA PRO A 75 -14.17 5.49 -30.54
C PRO A 75 -14.01 4.08 -29.96
N ILE A 76 -14.94 3.68 -29.09
CA ILE A 76 -15.00 2.35 -28.45
C ILE A 76 -14.98 1.26 -29.53
N ALA A 77 -15.52 1.54 -30.73
CA ALA A 77 -15.56 0.62 -31.85
C ALA A 77 -14.18 0.23 -32.42
N ASP A 78 -13.17 1.13 -32.40
CA ASP A 78 -11.87 0.82 -33.03
C ASP A 78 -11.07 -0.16 -32.16
N GLU A 79 -11.10 -0.01 -30.83
CA GLU A 79 -10.35 -0.85 -29.88
C GLU A 79 -11.01 -2.23 -29.72
N ASP A 80 -12.34 -2.28 -29.56
CA ASP A 80 -13.12 -3.54 -29.51
C ASP A 80 -12.91 -4.38 -30.78
N MET A 81 -12.80 -3.75 -31.96
CA MET A 81 -12.58 -4.46 -33.22
C MET A 81 -11.15 -4.99 -33.33
N VAL A 82 -10.13 -4.22 -32.95
CA VAL A 82 -8.73 -4.68 -32.92
C VAL A 82 -8.61 -5.90 -32.00
N GLU A 83 -9.11 -5.79 -30.78
CA GLU A 83 -9.05 -6.88 -29.79
C GLU A 83 -9.75 -8.14 -30.31
N ASN A 84 -10.98 -8.02 -30.82
CA ASN A 84 -11.71 -9.17 -31.37
C ASN A 84 -10.95 -9.86 -32.51
N VAL A 85 -10.31 -9.11 -33.40
CA VAL A 85 -9.55 -9.73 -34.49
C VAL A 85 -8.27 -10.40 -33.97
N LEU A 86 -7.56 -9.79 -33.02
CA LEU A 86 -6.38 -10.39 -32.41
C LEU A 86 -6.71 -11.67 -31.64
N LEU A 87 -7.84 -11.68 -30.92
CA LEU A 87 -8.32 -12.84 -30.16
C LEU A 87 -8.67 -14.03 -31.06
N ASN A 88 -9.19 -13.76 -32.27
CA ASN A 88 -9.60 -14.80 -33.21
C ASN A 88 -8.49 -15.25 -34.18
N HIS A 89 -7.32 -14.61 -34.15
CA HIS A 89 -6.20 -14.96 -35.04
C HIS A 89 -5.19 -15.90 -34.38
N GLU A 90 -4.97 -17.08 -34.96
CA GLU A 90 -4.18 -18.18 -34.39
C GLU A 90 -2.75 -17.76 -33.98
N LYS A 91 -2.04 -17.00 -34.82
CA LYS A 91 -0.65 -16.58 -34.54
C LYS A 91 -0.54 -15.40 -33.58
N SER A 92 -1.58 -14.55 -33.51
CA SER A 92 -1.50 -13.26 -32.80
C SER A 92 -2.14 -13.29 -31.42
N ARG A 93 -3.11 -14.21 -31.22
CA ARG A 93 -3.83 -14.41 -29.96
C ARG A 93 -2.87 -14.57 -28.78
N GLU A 94 -1.94 -15.50 -28.88
CA GLU A 94 -1.02 -15.83 -27.79
C GLU A 94 -0.07 -14.67 -27.44
N HIS A 95 0.41 -13.93 -28.45
CA HIS A 95 1.22 -12.74 -28.21
C HIS A 95 0.42 -11.62 -27.54
N PHE A 96 -0.83 -11.41 -27.96
CA PHE A 96 -1.72 -10.42 -27.36
C PHE A 96 -2.06 -10.73 -25.90
N LEU A 97 -2.39 -11.99 -25.58
CA LEU A 97 -2.65 -12.42 -24.20
C LEU A 97 -1.41 -12.21 -23.30
N ARG A 98 -0.21 -12.56 -23.78
CA ARG A 98 1.03 -12.31 -23.02
C ARG A 98 1.30 -10.82 -22.77
N GLN A 99 0.94 -9.94 -23.71
CA GLN A 99 1.07 -8.49 -23.51
C GLN A 99 0.08 -7.98 -22.46
N LEU A 100 -1.19 -8.40 -22.52
CA LEU A 100 -2.18 -8.06 -21.50
C LEU A 100 -1.73 -8.53 -20.11
N GLU A 101 -1.26 -9.77 -20.00
CA GLU A 101 -0.69 -10.32 -18.76
C GLU A 101 0.45 -9.44 -18.25
N ARG A 102 1.40 -9.07 -19.10
CA ARG A 102 2.53 -8.21 -18.72
C ARG A 102 2.05 -6.84 -18.22
N HIS A 103 1.12 -6.21 -18.93
CA HIS A 103 0.60 -4.89 -18.54
C HIS A 103 -0.18 -4.95 -17.23
N LEU A 104 -0.94 -6.01 -16.99
CA LEU A 104 -1.65 -6.23 -15.72
C LEU A 104 -0.69 -6.48 -14.56
N ARG A 105 0.39 -7.25 -14.78
CA ARG A 105 1.43 -7.45 -13.76
C ARG A 105 2.13 -6.15 -13.38
N THR A 106 2.38 -5.25 -14.34
CA THR A 106 3.05 -3.97 -14.06
C THR A 106 2.09 -2.82 -13.78
N ASP A 107 0.77 -3.09 -13.69
CA ASP A 107 -0.29 -2.09 -13.54
C ASP A 107 -0.18 -0.92 -14.54
N ALA A 108 0.20 -1.25 -15.77
CA ALA A 108 0.43 -0.29 -16.84
C ALA A 108 -0.75 -0.20 -17.83
N HIS A 109 -1.79 -1.01 -17.63
CA HIS A 109 -2.96 -1.01 -18.51
C HIS A 109 -3.94 0.11 -18.09
N PRO A 110 -4.42 0.97 -19.01
CA PRO A 110 -5.30 2.09 -18.68
C PRO A 110 -6.71 1.66 -18.23
N ASP A 111 -7.14 0.46 -18.61
CA ASP A 111 -8.38 -0.16 -18.14
C ASP A 111 -8.12 -1.63 -17.81
N PRO A 112 -7.59 -1.92 -16.61
CA PRO A 112 -7.13 -3.27 -16.32
C PRO A 112 -8.29 -4.20 -15.96
N SER A 113 -9.48 -3.67 -15.64
CA SER A 113 -10.71 -4.48 -15.51
C SER A 113 -11.10 -5.09 -16.85
N ARG A 114 -11.09 -4.29 -17.92
CA ARG A 114 -11.35 -4.77 -19.28
C ARG A 114 -10.28 -5.73 -19.78
N ALA A 115 -9.00 -5.41 -19.60
CA ALA A 115 -7.90 -6.30 -19.99
C ALA A 115 -8.01 -7.67 -19.33
N LEU A 116 -8.44 -7.70 -18.05
CA LEU A 116 -8.65 -8.95 -17.33
C LEU A 116 -9.89 -9.72 -17.81
N ASP A 117 -11.01 -9.05 -18.07
CA ASP A 117 -12.20 -9.68 -18.67
C ASP A 117 -11.87 -10.33 -20.02
N ILE A 118 -11.08 -9.64 -20.86
CA ILE A 118 -10.58 -10.18 -22.12
C ILE A 118 -9.72 -11.41 -21.90
N LEU A 119 -8.70 -11.33 -21.03
CA LEU A 119 -7.84 -12.46 -20.71
C LEU A 119 -8.65 -13.66 -20.22
N TYR A 120 -9.57 -13.43 -19.30
CA TYR A 120 -10.37 -14.49 -18.69
C TYR A 120 -11.29 -15.18 -19.70
N ARG A 121 -11.96 -14.41 -20.57
CA ARG A 121 -12.83 -14.97 -21.62
C ARG A 121 -12.05 -15.63 -22.75
N ALA A 122 -10.88 -15.09 -23.08
CA ALA A 122 -10.08 -15.56 -24.20
C ALA A 122 -9.20 -16.74 -23.86
N SER A 123 -8.72 -16.87 -22.61
CA SER A 123 -8.00 -18.06 -22.19
C SER A 123 -9.02 -19.13 -21.83
N ASN A 124 -9.31 -20.04 -22.76
CA ASN A 124 -9.93 -21.34 -22.41
C ASN A 124 -9.06 -22.14 -21.41
N GLU A 125 -7.89 -21.62 -21.04
CA GLU A 125 -6.94 -22.10 -20.06
C GLU A 125 -7.03 -21.24 -18.77
N VAL A 126 -7.83 -21.71 -17.82
CA VAL A 126 -7.90 -21.25 -16.41
C VAL A 126 -6.53 -20.90 -15.75
N PRO A 127 -5.38 -21.54 -16.07
CA PRO A 127 -4.12 -21.27 -15.37
C PRO A 127 -3.50 -19.88 -15.57
N ILE A 128 -3.73 -19.19 -16.69
CA ILE A 128 -3.04 -17.92 -16.99
C ILE A 128 -3.70 -16.77 -16.22
N SER A 129 -5.03 -16.71 -16.20
CA SER A 129 -5.78 -15.68 -15.49
C SER A 129 -5.59 -15.77 -13.97
N ALA A 130 -5.55 -16.98 -13.42
CA ALA A 130 -5.33 -17.23 -11.99
C ALA A 130 -4.00 -16.67 -11.48
N LYS A 131 -2.88 -16.95 -12.18
CA LYS A 131 -1.54 -16.50 -11.79
C LYS A 131 -1.38 -14.98 -11.86
N VAL A 132 -1.98 -14.35 -12.86
CA VAL A 132 -1.98 -12.88 -12.96
C VAL A 132 -2.78 -12.27 -11.82
N PHE A 133 -3.91 -12.88 -11.46
CA PHE A 133 -4.75 -12.43 -10.37
C PHE A 133 -4.06 -12.57 -9.01
N GLU A 134 -3.48 -13.74 -8.74
CA GLU A 134 -2.70 -14.03 -7.55
C GLU A 134 -1.55 -13.01 -7.39
N TYR A 135 -0.78 -12.78 -8.46
CA TYR A 135 0.31 -11.79 -8.44
C TYR A 135 -0.19 -10.37 -8.15
N ARG A 136 -1.29 -9.96 -8.80
CA ARG A 136 -1.82 -8.61 -8.62
C ARG A 136 -2.38 -8.41 -7.21
N ILE A 137 -3.13 -9.38 -6.69
CA ILE A 137 -3.63 -9.33 -5.31
C ILE A 137 -2.47 -9.18 -4.33
N LYS A 138 -1.44 -10.02 -4.47
CA LYS A 138 -0.25 -10.00 -3.60
C LYS A 138 0.54 -8.70 -3.65
N THR A 139 0.37 -7.89 -4.69
CA THR A 139 1.14 -6.66 -4.87
C THR A 139 0.34 -5.40 -4.60
N ARG A 140 -0.97 -5.39 -4.90
CA ARG A 140 -1.83 -4.18 -4.84
C ARG A 140 -3.25 -4.43 -4.34
N GLY A 141 -3.64 -5.68 -4.09
CA GLY A 141 -5.05 -6.03 -3.91
C GLY A 141 -5.84 -6.04 -5.24
N LEU A 142 -7.15 -6.18 -5.13
CA LEU A 142 -8.14 -6.15 -6.20
C LEU A 142 -8.44 -4.73 -6.68
N GLY A 143 -8.66 -3.79 -5.76
CA GLY A 143 -9.10 -2.43 -6.07
C GLY A 143 -10.28 -2.40 -7.04
N GLU A 144 -10.08 -1.82 -8.22
CA GLU A 144 -11.08 -1.74 -9.28
C GLU A 144 -11.48 -3.10 -9.88
N LEU A 145 -10.63 -4.12 -9.74
CA LEU A 145 -10.92 -5.48 -10.19
C LEU A 145 -11.95 -6.21 -9.34
N ALA A 146 -12.40 -5.62 -8.22
CA ALA A 146 -13.47 -6.22 -7.41
C ALA A 146 -14.71 -6.59 -8.26
N LYS A 147 -14.96 -5.88 -9.37
CA LYS A 147 -16.05 -6.17 -10.31
C LYS A 147 -15.88 -7.48 -11.08
N VAL A 148 -14.64 -7.93 -11.25
CA VAL A 148 -14.27 -9.11 -12.03
C VAL A 148 -14.27 -10.38 -11.16
N LEU A 149 -14.47 -10.26 -9.84
CA LEU A 149 -14.64 -11.40 -8.93
C LEU A 149 -15.75 -12.38 -9.37
N VAL A 150 -16.80 -11.86 -10.02
CA VAL A 150 -17.91 -12.66 -10.56
C VAL A 150 -17.47 -13.63 -11.66
N LEU A 151 -16.38 -13.31 -12.37
CA LEU A 151 -15.89 -14.16 -13.45
C LEU A 151 -15.07 -15.33 -12.93
N MET A 152 -14.47 -15.21 -11.75
CA MET A 152 -13.56 -16.24 -11.26
C MET A 152 -14.30 -17.45 -10.71
N ASP A 153 -13.78 -18.63 -10.96
CA ASP A 153 -14.25 -19.86 -10.30
C ASP A 153 -13.91 -19.83 -8.80
N GLU A 154 -14.76 -20.44 -7.98
CA GLU A 154 -14.52 -20.56 -6.53
C GLU A 154 -13.25 -21.37 -6.24
N ASP A 155 -13.03 -22.46 -6.98
CA ASP A 155 -11.89 -23.36 -6.79
C ASP A 155 -10.53 -22.73 -7.13
N THR A 156 -10.52 -21.60 -7.83
CA THR A 156 -9.28 -20.87 -8.19
C THR A 156 -8.92 -19.80 -7.17
N PHE A 157 -9.84 -19.44 -6.27
CA PHE A 157 -9.66 -18.36 -5.32
C PHE A 157 -9.37 -18.92 -3.92
N ASP A 158 -8.08 -19.13 -3.63
CA ASP A 158 -7.65 -19.78 -2.40
C ASP A 158 -7.64 -18.85 -1.16
N GLU A 159 -7.36 -19.46 -0.01
CA GLU A 159 -7.25 -18.79 1.28
C GLU A 159 -6.19 -17.68 1.29
N ASP A 160 -5.03 -17.92 0.67
CA ASP A 160 -3.94 -16.95 0.65
C ASP A 160 -4.35 -15.70 -0.14
N MET A 161 -5.04 -15.89 -1.26
CA MET A 161 -5.58 -14.79 -2.05
C MET A 161 -6.60 -13.98 -1.26
N VAL A 162 -7.52 -14.63 -0.51
CA VAL A 162 -8.45 -13.93 0.39
C VAL A 162 -7.69 -13.11 1.44
N ALA A 163 -6.67 -13.70 2.07
CA ALA A 163 -5.89 -13.02 3.10
C ALA A 163 -5.13 -11.80 2.55
N GLU A 164 -4.63 -11.86 1.32
CA GLU A 164 -3.93 -10.75 0.67
C GLU A 164 -4.88 -9.64 0.22
N VAL A 165 -6.11 -9.97 -0.21
CA VAL A 165 -7.16 -8.95 -0.41
C VAL A 165 -7.43 -8.21 0.90
N ILE A 166 -7.62 -8.92 2.00
CA ILE A 166 -7.85 -8.31 3.32
C ILE A 166 -6.70 -7.35 3.72
N ARG A 167 -5.47 -7.67 3.34
CA ARG A 167 -4.29 -6.87 3.63
C ARG A 167 -4.23 -5.57 2.81
N HIS A 168 -4.56 -5.66 1.54
CA HIS A 168 -4.23 -4.61 0.56
C HIS A 168 -5.43 -3.76 0.13
N ASP A 169 -6.66 -4.23 0.33
CA ASP A 169 -7.87 -3.55 -0.14
C ASP A 169 -8.65 -2.78 0.92
N SER A 170 -9.61 -2.00 0.41
CA SER A 170 -10.68 -1.40 1.22
C SER A 170 -11.62 -2.44 1.82
N CYS A 171 -12.23 -2.09 2.94
CA CYS A 171 -13.29 -2.86 3.60
C CYS A 171 -14.48 -3.15 2.66
N GLU A 172 -14.80 -2.23 1.75
CA GLU A 172 -15.87 -2.41 0.76
C GLU A 172 -15.56 -3.55 -0.22
N THR A 173 -14.31 -3.64 -0.69
CA THR A 173 -13.85 -4.77 -1.52
C THR A 173 -13.90 -6.08 -0.75
N VAL A 174 -13.47 -6.08 0.52
CA VAL A 174 -13.52 -7.26 1.39
C VAL A 174 -14.95 -7.74 1.61
N LYS A 175 -15.91 -6.83 1.85
CA LYS A 175 -17.33 -7.19 1.96
C LYS A 175 -17.86 -7.86 0.71
N ARG A 176 -17.62 -7.25 -0.46
CA ARG A 176 -18.02 -7.83 -1.74
C ARG A 176 -17.42 -9.20 -1.95
N LEU A 177 -16.14 -9.37 -1.63
CA LEU A 177 -15.48 -10.68 -1.72
C LEU A 177 -16.21 -11.73 -0.87
N TYR A 178 -16.49 -11.43 0.40
CA TYR A 178 -17.17 -12.36 1.31
C TYR A 178 -18.60 -12.65 0.86
N GLU A 179 -19.32 -11.65 0.36
CA GLU A 179 -20.68 -11.81 -0.17
C GLU A 179 -20.71 -12.65 -1.45
N PHE A 180 -19.85 -12.36 -2.43
CA PHE A 180 -19.82 -13.04 -3.73
C PHE A 180 -19.28 -14.47 -3.65
N LYS A 181 -18.27 -14.71 -2.81
CA LYS A 181 -17.66 -16.03 -2.64
C LYS A 181 -18.24 -16.82 -1.46
N HIS A 182 -19.30 -16.30 -0.85
CA HIS A 182 -19.99 -16.91 0.29
C HIS A 182 -19.03 -17.34 1.43
N ILE A 183 -17.98 -16.54 1.66
CA ILE A 183 -16.96 -16.84 2.67
C ILE A 183 -17.57 -16.62 4.05
N ASN A 184 -17.67 -17.71 4.80
CA ASN A 184 -18.29 -17.76 6.12
C ASN A 184 -17.31 -18.20 7.22
N TRP A 185 -16.01 -18.20 6.92
CA TRP A 185 -14.94 -18.58 7.81
C TRP A 185 -13.85 -17.50 7.84
N ILE A 186 -12.99 -17.57 8.85
CA ILE A 186 -11.86 -16.66 9.00
C ILE A 186 -10.68 -17.42 9.62
N THR A 187 -9.48 -17.17 9.15
CA THR A 187 -8.26 -17.75 9.71
C THR A 187 -7.39 -16.73 10.41
N GLU A 188 -6.38 -17.22 11.13
CA GLU A 188 -5.43 -16.37 11.83
C GLU A 188 -4.71 -15.41 10.90
N GLN A 189 -4.24 -15.89 9.74
CA GLN A 189 -3.56 -15.07 8.75
C GLN A 189 -4.44 -13.92 8.25
N MET A 190 -5.73 -14.17 8.01
CA MET A 190 -6.70 -13.13 7.64
C MET A 190 -6.84 -12.04 8.72
N VAL A 191 -6.95 -12.44 9.99
CA VAL A 191 -7.02 -11.49 11.10
C VAL A 191 -5.73 -10.66 11.21
N MET A 192 -4.58 -11.31 11.07
CA MET A 192 -3.27 -10.65 11.11
C MET A 192 -3.10 -9.66 9.95
N ASN A 193 -3.53 -10.04 8.75
CA ASN A 193 -3.51 -9.16 7.59
C ASN A 193 -4.49 -7.99 7.73
N ALA A 194 -5.67 -8.20 8.33
CA ALA A 194 -6.60 -7.11 8.62
C ALA A 194 -5.99 -6.08 9.58
N LEU A 195 -5.33 -6.53 10.65
CA LEU A 195 -4.64 -5.65 11.61
C LEU A 195 -3.43 -4.92 11.01
N ARG A 196 -2.88 -5.42 9.90
CA ARG A 196 -1.77 -4.83 9.15
C ARG A 196 -2.23 -4.07 7.91
N SER A 197 -3.53 -4.06 7.62
CA SER A 197 -4.09 -3.40 6.46
C SER A 197 -4.04 -1.88 6.60
N PHE A 198 -4.37 -1.18 5.52
CA PHE A 198 -4.52 0.28 5.53
C PHE A 198 -5.92 0.74 6.01
N ASP A 199 -6.90 -0.17 6.08
CA ASP A 199 -8.29 0.18 6.37
C ASP A 199 -8.77 -0.44 7.71
N SER A 200 -8.87 0.40 8.73
CA SER A 200 -9.35 0.01 10.06
C SER A 200 -10.79 -0.52 10.05
N ASN A 201 -11.60 -0.14 9.06
CA ASN A 201 -12.97 -0.63 8.92
C ASN A 201 -13.02 -2.13 8.60
N THR A 202 -11.96 -2.69 8.02
CA THR A 202 -11.86 -4.13 7.75
C THR A 202 -11.86 -4.92 9.06
N VAL A 203 -11.12 -4.46 10.07
CA VAL A 203 -11.13 -5.09 11.41
C VAL A 203 -12.51 -5.00 12.06
N ALA A 204 -13.16 -3.84 11.98
CA ALA A 204 -14.51 -3.66 12.51
C ALA A 204 -15.53 -4.59 11.83
N TYR A 205 -15.43 -4.75 10.51
CA TYR A 205 -16.25 -5.69 9.75
C TYR A 205 -16.04 -7.13 10.19
N LEU A 206 -14.79 -7.60 10.26
CA LEU A 206 -14.49 -8.98 10.65
C LEU A 206 -14.94 -9.29 12.09
N VAL A 207 -14.76 -8.35 13.01
CA VAL A 207 -15.28 -8.49 14.38
C VAL A 207 -16.80 -8.57 14.40
N LYS A 208 -17.50 -7.78 13.57
CA LYS A 208 -18.96 -7.82 13.49
C LYS A 208 -19.47 -9.16 12.94
N GLN A 209 -18.78 -9.73 11.96
CA GLN A 209 -19.17 -10.99 11.32
C GLN A 209 -18.80 -12.21 12.15
N PHE A 210 -17.58 -12.27 12.67
CA PHE A 210 -17.03 -13.45 13.33
C PHE A 210 -16.96 -13.33 14.85
N GLY A 211 -17.35 -12.20 15.40
CA GLY A 211 -17.33 -11.91 16.83
C GLY A 211 -15.96 -11.42 17.31
N HIS A 212 -15.96 -10.76 18.47
CA HIS A 212 -14.76 -10.11 19.02
C HIS A 212 -13.68 -11.09 19.50
N HIS A 213 -13.95 -12.39 19.61
CA HIS A 213 -12.97 -13.38 20.09
C HIS A 213 -11.77 -13.54 19.14
N ILE A 214 -11.92 -13.18 17.85
CA ILE A 214 -10.84 -13.21 16.86
C ILE A 214 -9.67 -12.29 17.23
N LEU A 215 -9.94 -11.22 17.99
CA LEU A 215 -8.94 -10.28 18.49
C LEU A 215 -8.42 -10.75 19.86
N THR A 216 -7.25 -11.36 19.87
CA THR A 216 -6.50 -11.67 21.09
C THR A 216 -5.42 -10.64 21.33
N ARG A 217 -4.95 -10.50 22.58
CA ARG A 217 -3.83 -9.59 22.90
C ARG A 217 -2.58 -9.95 22.10
N GLN A 218 -2.24 -11.24 22.07
CA GLN A 218 -1.09 -11.76 21.32
C GLN A 218 -1.14 -11.36 19.85
N ARG A 219 -2.28 -11.53 19.17
CA ARG A 219 -2.44 -11.13 17.76
C ARG A 219 -2.23 -9.64 17.55
N VAL A 220 -2.76 -8.80 18.44
CA VAL A 220 -2.57 -7.35 18.35
C VAL A 220 -1.10 -6.97 18.57
N ILE A 221 -0.41 -7.63 19.50
CA ILE A 221 1.02 -7.45 19.74
C ILE A 221 1.83 -7.87 18.50
N ASP A 222 1.57 -9.06 17.94
CA ASP A 222 2.29 -9.60 16.79
C ASP A 222 2.00 -8.83 15.48
N ALA A 223 0.80 -8.27 15.35
CA ALA A 223 0.41 -7.53 14.17
C ALA A 223 1.04 -6.14 14.12
N LYS A 224 1.27 -5.52 15.30
CA LYS A 224 1.74 -4.14 15.48
C LYS A 224 0.96 -3.14 14.60
N PRO A 225 -0.36 -2.95 14.84
CA PRO A 225 -1.17 -2.01 14.07
C PRO A 225 -0.58 -0.61 14.16
N ARG A 226 -0.35 0.01 13.00
CA ARG A 226 0.39 1.27 12.89
C ARG A 226 -0.44 2.52 13.17
N SER A 227 -1.76 2.47 12.99
CA SER A 227 -2.62 3.66 13.13
C SER A 227 -3.48 3.62 14.39
N HIS A 228 -3.68 4.78 15.00
CA HIS A 228 -4.57 4.95 16.16
C HIS A 228 -6.03 4.53 15.85
N GLN A 229 -6.45 4.56 14.57
CA GLN A 229 -7.79 4.11 14.17
C GLN A 229 -8.02 2.62 14.46
N PHE A 230 -7.00 1.76 14.28
CA PHE A 230 -7.09 0.35 14.66
C PHE A 230 -7.23 0.19 16.17
N ARG A 231 -6.49 0.99 16.95
CA ARG A 231 -6.58 0.98 18.41
C ARG A 231 -7.96 1.39 18.88
N LYS A 232 -8.55 2.40 18.24
CA LYS A 232 -9.94 2.80 18.49
C LYS A 232 -10.91 1.66 18.28
N VAL A 233 -10.87 0.98 17.13
CA VAL A 233 -11.74 -0.19 16.86
C VAL A 233 -11.54 -1.29 17.90
N ILE A 234 -10.30 -1.58 18.27
CA ILE A 234 -9.99 -2.60 19.30
C ILE A 234 -10.59 -2.21 20.64
N LEU A 235 -10.43 -0.96 21.08
CA LEU A 235 -10.97 -0.46 22.34
C LEU A 235 -12.50 -0.40 22.34
N ASP A 236 -13.12 0.03 21.24
CA ASP A 236 -14.57 0.07 21.09
C ASP A 236 -15.20 -1.32 21.25
N VAL A 237 -14.48 -2.36 20.82
CA VAL A 237 -14.94 -3.75 20.85
C VAL A 237 -14.58 -4.46 22.17
N LYS A 238 -13.37 -4.23 22.69
CA LYS A 238 -12.81 -4.99 23.81
C LYS A 238 -12.78 -4.24 25.13
N GLY A 239 -13.00 -2.94 25.12
CA GLY A 239 -12.85 -2.03 26.25
C GLY A 239 -11.39 -1.76 26.63
N ILE A 240 -11.20 -0.76 27.50
CA ILE A 240 -9.88 -0.31 27.98
C ILE A 240 -9.09 -1.41 28.70
N GLN A 241 -9.77 -2.35 29.36
CA GLN A 241 -9.17 -3.52 30.03
C GLN A 241 -8.41 -4.45 29.08
N PHE A 242 -8.62 -4.30 27.76
CA PHE A 242 -7.83 -5.03 26.77
C PHE A 242 -6.36 -4.63 26.80
N ILE A 243 -6.06 -3.36 27.07
CA ILE A 243 -4.71 -2.82 27.17
C ILE A 243 -4.17 -3.13 28.56
N ASN A 244 -3.53 -4.29 28.69
CA ASN A 244 -2.72 -4.62 29.86
C ASN A 244 -1.27 -4.17 29.63
N GLN A 245 -0.44 -4.34 30.66
CA GLN A 245 0.95 -3.90 30.59
C GLN A 245 1.70 -4.48 29.38
N GLU A 246 1.51 -5.77 29.08
CA GLU A 246 2.16 -6.43 27.94
C GLU A 246 1.79 -5.79 26.60
N VAL A 247 0.49 -5.51 26.38
CA VAL A 247 0.03 -4.84 25.15
C VAL A 247 0.56 -3.41 25.08
N PHE A 248 0.63 -2.71 26.22
CA PHE A 248 1.18 -1.35 26.28
C PHE A 248 2.68 -1.32 26.02
N ASP A 249 3.45 -2.21 26.65
CA ASP A 249 4.90 -2.33 26.47
C ASP A 249 5.23 -2.62 24.99
N SER A 250 4.38 -3.37 24.27
CA SER A 250 4.54 -3.64 22.84
C SER A 250 4.49 -2.39 21.94
N LEU A 251 3.92 -1.27 22.41
CA LEU A 251 3.95 0.01 21.69
C LEU A 251 5.37 0.60 21.61
N PHE A 252 6.26 0.15 22.49
CA PHE A 252 7.64 0.62 22.58
C PHE A 252 8.63 -0.27 21.84
N ASP A 253 8.19 -1.40 21.27
CA ASP A 253 9.02 -2.24 20.42
C ASP A 253 9.27 -1.59 19.06
N ASN A 254 10.54 -1.30 18.75
CA ASN A 254 11.03 -0.73 17.48
C ASN A 254 10.61 0.71 17.18
N CYS A 255 9.32 0.97 16.96
CA CYS A 255 8.78 2.23 16.43
C CYS A 255 7.57 2.73 17.22
N VAL A 256 7.80 3.56 18.25
CA VAL A 256 6.75 4.31 18.94
C VAL A 256 6.17 5.31 17.94
N ASP A 257 4.87 5.18 17.70
CA ASP A 257 4.08 6.17 16.98
C ASP A 257 3.46 7.14 18.01
N PRO A 258 3.83 8.43 17.99
CA PRO A 258 3.34 9.41 18.97
C PRO A 258 1.82 9.55 18.98
N GLU A 259 1.14 9.44 17.82
CA GLU A 259 -0.32 9.52 17.74
C GLU A 259 -0.97 8.31 18.41
N VAL A 260 -0.42 7.12 18.16
CA VAL A 260 -0.91 5.88 18.78
C VAL A 260 -0.70 5.92 20.29
N LEU A 261 0.47 6.34 20.75
CA LEU A 261 0.76 6.42 22.18
C LEU A 261 -0.15 7.43 22.87
N THR A 262 -0.27 8.64 22.30
CA THR A 262 -1.17 9.69 22.80
C THR A 262 -2.60 9.18 22.95
N PHE A 263 -3.14 8.55 21.89
CA PHE A 263 -4.49 7.98 21.92
C PHE A 263 -4.68 6.93 23.03
N VAL A 264 -3.68 6.05 23.22
CA VAL A 264 -3.75 5.02 24.26
C VAL A 264 -3.68 5.64 25.65
N LEU A 265 -2.84 6.65 25.88
CA LEU A 265 -2.74 7.36 27.15
C LEU A 265 -4.03 8.12 27.49
N ASP A 266 -4.61 8.82 26.52
CA ASP A 266 -5.89 9.52 26.68
C ASP A 266 -7.03 8.56 27.02
N SER A 267 -7.02 7.37 26.40
CA SER A 267 -8.10 6.39 26.56
C SER A 267 -7.96 5.51 27.80
N CYS A 268 -6.73 5.14 28.16
CA CYS A 268 -6.44 4.13 29.20
C CYS A 268 -5.79 4.72 30.46
N GLY A 269 -5.40 5.99 30.43
CA GLY A 269 -4.64 6.65 31.50
C GLY A 269 -3.14 6.40 31.41
N THR A 270 -2.41 7.03 32.32
CA THR A 270 -0.93 7.06 32.31
C THR A 270 -0.28 6.12 33.31
N ASP A 271 -1.06 5.36 34.08
CA ASP A 271 -0.57 4.51 35.18
C ASP A 271 0.34 3.37 34.72
N MET A 272 0.29 3.02 33.42
CA MET A 272 1.09 1.96 32.81
C MET A 272 2.49 2.43 32.39
N ILE A 273 2.73 3.75 32.41
CA ILE A 273 4.02 4.33 32.04
C ILE A 273 5.05 4.03 33.14
N ARG A 274 6.26 3.72 32.70
CA ARG A 274 7.42 3.44 33.56
C ARG A 274 8.59 4.27 33.08
N SER A 275 9.60 4.41 33.93
CA SER A 275 10.88 5.02 33.59
C SER A 275 11.52 4.42 32.33
N SER A 276 11.43 3.10 32.15
CA SER A 276 11.93 2.42 30.94
C SER A 276 11.26 2.91 29.65
N HIS A 277 9.98 3.33 29.71
CA HIS A 277 9.28 3.89 28.55
C HIS A 277 9.78 5.29 28.23
N ILE A 278 10.07 6.11 29.26
CA ILE A 278 10.67 7.44 29.07
C ILE A 278 12.04 7.32 28.41
N GLU A 279 12.87 6.38 28.86
CA GLU A 279 14.18 6.10 28.26
C GLU A 279 14.08 5.72 26.77
N ILE A 280 13.06 4.94 26.37
CA ILE A 280 12.84 4.56 24.97
C ILE A 280 12.35 5.75 24.14
N LEU A 281 11.49 6.61 24.70
CA LEU A 281 10.99 7.79 24.01
C LEU A 281 12.11 8.77 23.64
N VAL A 282 13.11 8.91 24.52
CA VAL A 282 14.23 9.85 24.31
C VAL A 282 15.40 9.27 23.51
N ASP A 283 15.54 7.94 23.40
CA ASP A 283 16.60 7.29 22.59
C ASP A 283 16.42 7.49 21.07
N ARG A 284 15.30 8.05 20.62
CA ARG A 284 15.06 8.30 19.20
C ARG A 284 15.83 9.50 18.69
N ARG A 285 16.61 9.24 17.64
CA ARG A 285 17.45 10.21 16.91
C ARG A 285 16.70 11.39 16.27
N TRP A 286 15.37 11.39 16.26
CA TRP A 286 14.55 12.40 15.56
C TRP A 286 13.34 12.89 16.37
N ASN A 287 13.21 12.49 17.64
CA ASN A 287 12.11 12.95 18.47
C ASN A 287 12.46 14.33 19.04
N PHE A 288 12.06 15.40 18.37
CA PHE A 288 12.22 16.75 18.92
C PHE A 288 11.30 16.96 20.13
N LEU A 289 11.61 17.95 20.97
CA LEU A 289 10.78 18.29 22.11
C LEU A 289 9.32 18.51 21.70
N ASP A 290 9.08 19.17 20.57
CA ASP A 290 7.73 19.42 20.00
C ASP A 290 6.87 18.14 19.85
N GLU A 291 7.49 16.98 19.57
CA GLU A 291 6.77 15.71 19.43
C GLU A 291 6.54 15.01 20.78
N LEU A 292 7.46 15.17 21.73
CA LEU A 292 7.43 14.47 23.02
C LEU A 292 6.74 15.25 24.14
N GLU A 293 6.81 16.59 24.10
CA GLU A 293 6.22 17.46 25.11
C GLU A 293 4.72 17.19 25.31
N PRO A 294 3.89 17.03 24.26
CA PRO A 294 2.47 16.70 24.46
C PRO A 294 2.28 15.40 25.24
N ILE A 295 3.10 14.37 24.93
CA ILE A 295 3.05 13.08 25.62
C ILE A 295 3.49 13.26 27.06
N PHE A 296 4.62 13.92 27.32
CA PHE A 296 5.16 14.14 28.65
C PHE A 296 4.21 14.94 29.54
N CYS A 297 3.56 15.97 29.00
CA CYS A 297 2.56 16.77 29.72
C CYS A 297 1.30 15.97 30.10
N MET A 298 0.97 14.90 29.38
CA MET A 298 -0.13 14.00 29.79
C MET A 298 0.26 13.15 31.00
N ILE A 299 1.55 12.85 31.21
CA ILE A 299 2.03 11.94 32.25
C ILE A 299 1.96 12.64 33.61
N ARG A 300 0.91 12.32 34.38
CA ARG A 300 0.61 12.95 35.67
C ARG A 300 1.77 12.93 36.68
N SER A 301 2.63 11.91 36.63
CA SER A 301 3.75 11.71 37.56
C SER A 301 5.08 11.58 36.83
N LEU A 302 5.29 12.43 35.81
CA LEU A 302 6.54 12.41 35.03
C LEU A 302 7.78 12.59 35.92
N ASP A 303 7.68 13.44 36.93
CA ASP A 303 8.73 13.82 37.88
C ASP A 303 9.44 12.63 38.55
N VAL A 304 8.69 11.57 38.86
CA VAL A 304 9.22 10.34 39.46
C VAL A 304 9.65 9.28 38.43
N LEU A 305 9.26 9.44 37.17
CA LEU A 305 9.61 8.52 36.09
C LEU A 305 10.91 8.90 35.38
N ILE A 306 11.31 10.17 35.47
CA ILE A 306 12.56 10.66 34.87
C ILE A 306 13.76 9.98 35.56
N THR A 307 14.61 9.36 34.76
CA THR A 307 15.85 8.74 35.21
C THR A 307 17.05 9.47 34.67
N GLU A 308 18.17 9.29 35.35
CA GLU A 308 19.45 9.83 34.91
C GLU A 308 19.89 9.22 33.57
N LYS A 309 19.49 7.98 33.29
CA LYS A 309 19.67 7.35 31.98
C LYS A 309 18.88 8.07 30.88
N ALA A 310 17.64 8.47 31.12
CA ALA A 310 16.86 9.23 30.14
C ALA A 310 17.50 10.58 29.81
N VAL A 311 17.97 11.32 30.82
CA VAL A 311 18.68 12.60 30.64
C VAL A 311 19.98 12.40 29.85
N PHE A 312 20.78 11.41 30.24
CA PHE A 312 22.03 11.08 29.54
C PHE A 312 21.77 10.74 28.07
N THR A 313 20.77 9.91 27.79
CA THR A 313 20.41 9.50 26.42
C THR A 313 19.96 10.70 25.59
N ALA A 314 19.13 11.60 26.13
CA ALA A 314 18.73 12.81 25.42
C ALA A 314 19.95 13.67 25.02
N LEU A 315 20.89 13.86 25.95
CA LEU A 315 22.14 14.56 25.66
C LEU A 315 22.99 13.83 24.61
N GLU A 316 23.14 12.51 24.71
CA GLU A 316 23.91 11.70 23.75
C GLU A 316 23.35 11.78 22.32
N LYS A 317 22.03 11.99 22.17
CA LYS A 317 21.38 12.23 20.87
C LYS A 317 21.39 13.68 20.43
N GLU A 318 22.12 14.55 21.12
CA GLU A 318 22.19 16.00 20.85
C GLU A 318 20.82 16.70 21.00
N ASN A 319 19.91 16.11 21.79
CA ASN A 319 18.57 16.63 22.01
C ASN A 319 18.50 17.43 23.31
N ILE A 320 19.12 18.61 23.24
CA ILE A 320 19.32 19.51 24.38
C ILE A 320 17.99 19.96 24.99
N ASP A 321 16.99 20.25 24.16
CA ASP A 321 15.69 20.73 24.62
C ASP A 321 14.97 19.66 25.44
N VAL A 322 15.00 18.40 24.99
CA VAL A 322 14.44 17.28 25.76
C VAL A 322 15.22 17.05 27.05
N ALA A 323 16.56 17.10 27.03
CA ALA A 323 17.36 16.94 28.25
C ALA A 323 17.05 18.03 29.28
N THR A 324 16.90 19.28 28.84
CA THR A 324 16.54 20.43 29.66
C THR A 324 15.15 20.26 30.25
N PHE A 325 14.16 19.95 29.43
CA PHE A 325 12.79 19.69 29.86
C PHE A 325 12.71 18.59 30.93
N LEU A 326 13.43 17.47 30.74
CA LEU A 326 13.48 16.38 31.71
C LEU A 326 14.09 16.84 33.04
N LEU A 327 15.17 17.64 33.02
CA LEU A 327 15.80 18.12 34.24
C LEU A 327 14.91 19.09 35.00
N GLU A 328 14.19 20.00 34.31
CA GLU A 328 13.27 20.96 34.94
C GLU A 328 12.04 20.28 35.57
N ASN A 329 11.60 19.17 34.98
CA ASN A 329 10.43 18.43 35.47
C ASN A 329 10.78 17.27 36.41
N ALA A 330 12.06 17.00 36.67
CA ALA A 330 12.46 15.92 37.56
C ALA A 330 12.18 16.28 39.03
N LYS A 331 11.80 15.28 39.83
CA LYS A 331 11.54 15.47 41.26
C LYS A 331 12.79 15.89 42.05
N ASP A 332 13.94 15.35 41.70
CA ASP A 332 15.24 15.66 42.30
C ASP A 332 16.30 15.78 41.19
N PRO A 333 16.33 16.91 40.46
CA PRO A 333 17.25 17.09 39.34
C PRO A 333 18.73 16.93 39.72
N PRO A 334 19.22 17.43 40.88
CA PRO A 334 20.60 17.21 41.32
C PRO A 334 21.03 15.74 41.38
N SER A 335 20.15 14.83 41.80
CA SER A 335 20.43 13.39 41.83
C SER A 335 20.73 12.80 40.44
N LEU A 336 20.22 13.44 39.38
CA LEU A 336 20.41 13.03 37.99
C LEU A 336 21.71 13.58 37.38
N LEU A 337 22.35 14.57 38.01
CA LEU A 337 23.57 15.21 37.52
C LEU A 337 24.83 14.44 37.91
N THR A 338 24.88 13.16 37.54
CA THR A 338 26.04 12.31 37.76
C THR A 338 27.26 12.79 36.97
N LYS A 339 28.43 12.20 37.26
CA LYS A 339 29.66 12.49 36.51
C LYS A 339 29.46 12.31 34.99
N ARG A 340 28.76 11.25 34.55
CA ARG A 340 28.58 10.99 33.11
C ARG A 340 27.69 12.03 32.42
N VAL A 341 26.62 12.48 33.08
CA VAL A 341 25.73 13.54 32.56
C VAL A 341 26.49 14.86 32.46
N LYS A 342 27.31 15.19 33.47
CA LYS A 342 28.15 16.38 33.45
C LYS A 342 29.20 16.31 32.34
N ASP A 343 29.89 15.18 32.19
CA ASP A 343 30.92 15.00 31.17
C ASP A 343 30.35 15.15 29.74
N ILE A 344 29.17 14.59 29.47
CA ILE A 344 28.53 14.73 28.15
C ILE A 344 27.99 16.14 27.91
N ALA A 345 27.36 16.77 28.91
CA ALA A 345 26.89 18.16 28.78
C ALA A 345 28.02 19.15 28.51
N ASN A 346 29.20 18.92 29.11
CA ASN A 346 30.40 19.72 28.87
C ASN A 346 30.88 19.70 27.41
N THR A 347 30.52 18.68 26.63
CA THR A 347 30.90 18.61 25.20
C THR A 347 30.13 19.59 24.33
N TYR A 348 28.93 20.01 24.75
CA TYR A 348 28.09 20.94 24.00
C TYR A 348 28.39 22.42 24.31
N GLY A 349 28.93 22.71 25.51
CA GLY A 349 29.21 24.09 25.95
C GLY A 349 27.95 24.97 26.07
N GLY A 350 28.11 26.23 26.49
CA GLY A 350 27.02 27.24 26.45
C GLY A 350 25.87 27.02 27.46
N ASP A 351 24.63 27.19 26.97
CA ASP A 351 23.39 27.29 27.77
C ASP A 351 23.06 26.01 28.57
N VAL A 352 23.39 24.82 28.04
CA VAL A 352 23.16 23.53 28.72
C VAL A 352 23.99 23.42 29.99
N TRP A 353 25.26 23.82 29.90
CA TRP A 353 26.17 23.81 31.05
C TRP A 353 25.76 24.86 32.08
N MET A 354 25.28 26.02 31.63
CA MET A 354 24.73 27.06 32.51
C MET A 354 23.49 26.58 33.26
N LEU A 355 22.55 25.93 32.59
CA LEU A 355 21.35 25.37 33.23
C LEU A 355 21.70 24.27 34.26
N ILE A 356 22.65 23.38 33.94
CA ILE A 356 23.16 22.39 34.89
C ILE A 356 23.79 23.04 36.13
N LEU A 357 24.54 24.14 35.94
CA LEU A 357 25.11 24.91 37.05
C LEU A 357 24.01 25.59 37.88
N GLU A 358 23.02 26.22 37.24
CA GLU A 358 21.89 26.86 37.93
C GLU A 358 21.07 25.86 38.75
N ILE A 359 20.74 24.70 38.17
CA ILE A 359 20.04 23.61 38.88
C ILE A 359 20.88 23.08 40.05
N SER A 360 22.20 22.99 39.88
CA SER A 360 23.11 22.56 40.94
C SER A 360 23.24 23.59 42.07
N VAL A 361 23.20 24.88 41.75
CA VAL A 361 23.37 25.99 42.71
C VAL A 361 22.07 26.26 43.47
N ASN A 362 20.92 26.32 42.79
CA ASN A 362 19.64 26.65 43.40
C ASN A 362 19.17 25.61 44.42
N ASN A 363 19.55 24.33 44.25
CA ASN A 363 19.20 23.24 45.18
C ASN A 363 20.24 23.02 46.30
N MET A 364 21.30 23.83 46.38
CA MET A 364 22.25 23.84 47.52
C MET A 364 21.86 24.88 48.58
N CYS A 365 20.80 25.65 48.35
CA CYS A 365 20.33 26.73 49.23
C CYS A 365 18.99 26.45 49.94
N ASP A 366 18.38 25.29 49.69
CA ASP A 366 17.31 24.70 50.52
C ASP A 366 17.90 23.55 51.37
#